data_AF-A0A7S0TVZ4-F1
#
_entry.id   AF-A0A7S0TVZ4-F1
#
_cell.length_a   1.000
_cell.length_b   1.000
_cell.length_c   1.000
_cell.angle_alpha   90.00
_cell.angle_beta   90.00
_cell.angle_gamma   90.00
#
_symmetry.space_group_name_H-M   'P 1'
#
loop_
_entity.id
_entity.type
_entity.pdbx_description
1 polymer ?
#
loop_
_entity_poly.entity_id
_entity_poly.type
_entity_poly.pdbx_seq_one_letter_code
_entity_poly.pdbx_strand_id
1 'polypeptide(L)'
;TKAAPSGGMVVGVHPETNEEIVQKVGPFGVYLQLGEDAREGGPKPKRVSIKAPTDGGVMGLEDAVRYLSLPRVVCTHPDTGLEVRAGVGRFGPFVLYNSSYKSLSSSDDVLTIGAERALELVAQMQEGGSRSASEIAYLGDYEGSKVRVMDGRFGPYIKWHKVNAKLPGEFKDQPG
;
A
#
# COMPACT_ATOMS: atom_id res chain seq x y z
N THR A 1 9.02 -40.26 -2.65
CA THR A 1 9.66 -39.39 -1.64
C THR A 1 8.58 -38.51 -1.06
N LYS A 2 8.18 -38.73 0.19
CA LYS A 2 7.04 -38.05 0.81
C LYS A 2 7.53 -36.68 1.31
N ALA A 3 7.03 -35.59 0.72
CA ALA A 3 7.31 -34.24 1.18
C ALA A 3 6.96 -34.13 2.67
N ALA A 4 7.83 -33.47 3.45
CA ALA A 4 7.59 -33.21 4.86
C ALA A 4 6.24 -32.50 5.04
N PRO A 5 5.48 -32.74 6.12
CA PRO A 5 4.25 -32.01 6.38
C PRO A 5 4.61 -30.52 6.47
N SER A 6 4.24 -29.76 5.44
CA SER A 6 4.44 -28.32 5.42
C SER A 6 3.68 -27.75 6.60
N GLY A 7 4.39 -27.23 7.61
CA GLY A 7 3.88 -26.92 8.95
C GLY A 7 2.78 -25.84 9.00
N GLY A 8 1.60 -26.18 8.50
CA GLY A 8 0.40 -25.35 8.46
C GLY A 8 -0.86 -26.21 8.47
N MET A 9 -2.01 -25.55 8.57
CA MET A 9 -3.33 -26.18 8.62
C MET A 9 -3.98 -26.09 7.24
N VAL A 10 -4.48 -27.22 6.73
CA VAL A 10 -5.18 -27.25 5.44
C VAL A 10 -6.53 -26.52 5.59
N VAL A 11 -6.76 -25.57 4.69
CA VAL A 11 -8.03 -24.83 4.59
C VAL A 11 -8.99 -25.53 3.62
N GLY A 12 -8.46 -26.06 2.52
CA GLY A 12 -9.23 -26.77 1.50
C GLY A 12 -8.55 -26.75 0.13
N VAL A 13 -9.32 -26.97 -0.94
CA VAL A 13 -8.84 -26.96 -2.33
C VAL A 13 -9.44 -25.77 -3.06
N HIS A 14 -8.60 -25.01 -3.77
CA HIS A 14 -9.06 -23.88 -4.57
C HIS A 14 -9.93 -24.36 -5.74
N PRO A 15 -11.15 -23.83 -5.92
CA PRO A 15 -12.11 -24.37 -6.89
C PRO A 15 -11.66 -24.23 -8.34
N GLU A 16 -10.89 -23.19 -8.67
CA GLU A 16 -10.43 -22.94 -10.05
C GLU A 16 -9.08 -23.61 -10.38
N THR A 17 -8.10 -23.60 -9.46
CA THR A 17 -6.77 -24.15 -9.74
C THR A 17 -6.62 -25.61 -9.32
N ASN A 18 -7.56 -26.12 -8.52
CA ASN A 18 -7.50 -27.45 -7.90
C ASN A 18 -6.24 -27.68 -7.04
N GLU A 19 -5.61 -26.60 -6.56
CA GLU A 19 -4.46 -26.64 -5.66
C GLU A 19 -4.91 -26.51 -4.21
N GLU A 20 -4.14 -27.11 -3.29
CA GLU A 20 -4.41 -27.00 -1.85
C GLU A 20 -4.15 -25.57 -1.34
N ILE A 21 -5.01 -25.10 -0.44
CA ILE A 21 -4.82 -23.87 0.32
C ILE A 21 -4.43 -24.24 1.74
N VAL A 22 -3.29 -23.71 2.20
CA VAL A 22 -2.75 -23.96 3.54
C VAL A 22 -2.58 -22.65 4.31
N GLN A 23 -3.06 -22.62 5.54
CA GLN A 23 -2.81 -21.55 6.50
C GLN A 23 -1.53 -21.86 7.29
N LYS A 24 -0.52 -20.98 7.18
CA LYS A 24 0.80 -21.14 7.81
C LYS A 24 1.12 -19.94 8.69
N VAL A 25 2.06 -20.13 9.62
CA VAL A 25 2.63 -19.06 10.45
C VAL A 25 4.03 -18.75 9.97
N GLY A 26 4.33 -17.48 9.72
CA GLY A 26 5.63 -17.00 9.28
C GLY A 26 6.13 -15.80 10.11
N PRO A 27 7.30 -15.24 9.77
CA PRO A 27 7.90 -14.13 10.51
C PRO A 27 7.05 -12.84 10.50
N PHE A 28 6.11 -12.72 9.55
CA PHE A 28 5.21 -11.58 9.42
C PHE A 28 3.77 -11.89 9.87
N GLY A 29 3.56 -13.01 10.57
CA GLY A 29 2.25 -13.45 11.04
C GLY A 29 1.64 -14.57 10.21
N VAL A 30 0.32 -14.73 10.33
CA VAL A 30 -0.45 -15.78 9.64
C VAL A 30 -0.62 -15.41 8.17
N TYR A 31 -0.47 -16.40 7.29
CA TYR A 31 -0.65 -16.24 5.85
C TYR A 31 -1.29 -17.47 5.23
N LEU A 32 -1.99 -17.26 4.11
CA LEU A 32 -2.46 -18.32 3.24
C LEU A 32 -1.44 -18.56 2.14
N GLN A 33 -1.27 -19.82 1.75
CA GLN A 33 -0.49 -20.24 0.60
C GLN A 33 -1.36 -21.09 -0.32
N LEU A 34 -1.29 -20.81 -1.62
CA LEU A 34 -1.86 -21.66 -2.67
C LEU A 34 -0.76 -22.58 -3.21
N GLY A 35 -1.01 -23.88 -3.20
CA GLY A 35 -0.11 -24.90 -3.70
C GLY A 35 1.08 -25.21 -2.78
N GLU A 36 1.95 -26.10 -3.28
CA GLU A 36 3.13 -26.55 -2.56
C GLU A 36 4.20 -25.46 -2.45
N ASP A 37 5.14 -25.65 -1.52
CA ASP A 37 6.33 -24.79 -1.47
C ASP A 37 7.15 -24.92 -2.77
N ALA A 38 7.73 -23.81 -3.21
CA ALA A 38 8.53 -23.77 -4.42
C ALA A 38 9.70 -24.76 -4.32
N ARG A 39 9.89 -25.57 -5.37
CA ARG A 39 11.12 -26.32 -5.58
C ARG A 39 12.28 -25.35 -5.82
N GLU A 40 13.51 -25.79 -5.60
CA GLU A 40 14.70 -24.97 -5.82
C GLU A 40 14.72 -24.41 -7.26
N GLY A 41 14.81 -23.08 -7.39
CA GLY A 41 14.75 -22.39 -8.69
C GLY A 41 13.34 -22.26 -9.31
N GLY A 42 12.30 -22.78 -8.66
CA GLY A 42 10.92 -22.72 -9.13
C GLY A 42 10.17 -21.43 -8.80
N PRO A 43 8.99 -21.21 -9.40
CA PRO A 43 8.15 -20.05 -9.10
C PRO A 43 7.68 -20.09 -7.64
N LYS A 44 7.69 -18.92 -6.98
CA LYS A 44 7.18 -18.80 -5.60
C LYS A 44 5.66 -19.02 -5.59
N PRO A 45 5.13 -19.81 -4.64
CA PRO A 45 3.69 -20.00 -4.52
C PRO A 45 3.01 -18.67 -4.17
N LYS A 46 1.74 -18.53 -4.57
CA LYS A 46 0.95 -17.36 -4.22
C LYS A 46 0.72 -17.37 -2.71
N ARG A 47 0.99 -16.23 -2.07
CA ARG A 47 0.82 -16.04 -0.63
C ARG A 47 0.12 -14.72 -0.35
N VAL A 48 -0.66 -14.71 0.72
CA VAL A 48 -1.33 -13.50 1.21
C VAL A 48 -1.37 -13.53 2.73
N SER A 49 -0.92 -12.44 3.36
CA SER A 49 -1.02 -12.26 4.80
C SER A 49 -2.47 -12.03 5.20
N ILE A 50 -2.88 -12.65 6.30
CA ILE A 50 -4.24 -12.53 6.84
C ILE A 50 -4.18 -12.18 8.32
N LYS A 51 -5.27 -11.59 8.82
CA LYS A 51 -5.48 -11.51 10.27
C LYS A 51 -5.73 -12.94 10.78
N ALA A 52 -5.07 -13.30 11.88
CA ALA A 52 -5.28 -14.58 12.51
C ALA A 52 -6.76 -14.73 12.95
N PRO A 53 -7.41 -15.89 12.69
CA PRO A 53 -8.70 -16.21 13.29
C PRO A 53 -8.63 -16.12 14.82
N THR A 54 -9.64 -15.53 15.45
CA THR A 54 -9.65 -15.28 16.90
C THR A 54 -9.74 -16.54 17.74
N ASP A 55 -10.30 -17.62 17.18
CA ASP A 55 -10.41 -18.94 17.81
C ASP A 55 -9.17 -19.82 17.61
N GLY A 56 -8.14 -19.31 16.90
CA GLY A 56 -6.96 -20.09 16.53
C GLY A 56 -7.22 -21.13 15.44
N GLY A 57 -8.42 -21.13 14.84
CA GLY A 57 -8.80 -22.04 13.77
C GLY A 57 -8.21 -21.70 12.41
N VAL A 58 -8.76 -22.36 11.38
CA VAL A 58 -8.49 -22.04 9.98
C VAL A 58 -9.54 -21.08 9.44
N MET A 59 -9.11 -20.16 8.58
CA MET A 59 -10.02 -19.34 7.79
C MET A 59 -10.95 -20.21 6.94
N GLY A 60 -12.20 -19.77 6.73
CA GLY A 60 -13.13 -20.44 5.83
C GLY A 60 -12.61 -20.45 4.38
N LEU A 61 -12.91 -21.52 3.64
CA LEU A 61 -12.42 -21.71 2.27
C LEU A 61 -12.81 -20.55 1.33
N GLU A 62 -14.03 -20.05 1.44
CA GLU A 62 -14.53 -18.95 0.60
C GLU A 62 -13.70 -17.68 0.78
N ASP A 63 -13.49 -17.24 2.02
CA ASP A 63 -12.65 -16.07 2.31
C ASP A 63 -11.19 -16.32 1.92
N ALA A 64 -10.68 -17.54 2.13
CA ALA A 64 -9.33 -17.88 1.75
C ALA A 64 -9.08 -17.76 0.25
N VAL A 65 -10.04 -18.21 -0.58
CA VAL A 65 -10.02 -17.99 -2.03
C VAL A 65 -10.04 -16.50 -2.35
N ARG A 66 -10.94 -15.72 -1.72
CA ARG A 66 -11.03 -14.26 -1.95
C ARG A 66 -9.74 -13.52 -1.58
N TYR A 67 -9.11 -13.86 -0.46
CA TYR A 67 -7.80 -13.31 -0.08
C TYR A 67 -6.72 -13.68 -1.09
N LEU A 68 -6.71 -14.93 -1.56
CA LEU A 68 -5.79 -15.39 -2.58
C LEU A 68 -6.06 -14.77 -3.95
N SER A 69 -7.21 -14.14 -4.21
CA SER A 69 -7.45 -13.36 -5.42
C SER A 69 -6.91 -11.93 -5.36
N LEU A 70 -6.43 -11.46 -4.21
CA LEU A 70 -5.89 -10.11 -4.07
C LEU A 70 -4.57 -9.91 -4.84
N PRO A 71 -4.26 -8.68 -5.29
CA PRO A 71 -5.09 -7.48 -5.20
C PRO A 71 -6.28 -7.50 -6.18
N ARG A 72 -7.45 -7.04 -5.72
CA ARG A 72 -8.68 -6.95 -6.53
C ARG A 72 -8.92 -5.52 -7.02
N VAL A 73 -9.58 -5.37 -8.17
CA VAL A 73 -10.10 -4.07 -8.62
C VAL A 73 -11.33 -3.70 -7.77
N VAL A 74 -11.35 -2.48 -7.25
CA VAL A 74 -12.48 -1.93 -6.48
C VAL A 74 -13.36 -1.06 -7.38
N CYS A 75 -12.73 -0.16 -8.13
CA CYS A 75 -13.38 0.71 -9.11
C CYS A 75 -12.37 1.24 -10.13
N THR A 76 -12.89 1.96 -11.13
CA THR A 76 -12.09 2.79 -12.03
C THR A 76 -12.25 4.24 -11.60
N HIS A 77 -11.14 4.97 -11.48
CA HIS A 77 -11.19 6.37 -11.10
C HIS A 77 -11.88 7.19 -12.21
N PRO A 78 -12.89 8.02 -11.89
CA PRO A 78 -13.73 8.67 -12.88
C PRO A 78 -12.95 9.64 -13.79
N ASP A 79 -12.00 10.39 -13.23
CA ASP A 79 -11.28 11.42 -14.01
C ASP A 79 -10.10 10.87 -14.82
N THR A 80 -9.44 9.81 -14.36
CA THR A 80 -8.19 9.32 -14.95
C THR A 80 -8.36 8.02 -15.72
N GLY A 81 -9.47 7.30 -15.52
CA GLY A 81 -9.70 5.98 -16.10
C GLY A 81 -8.79 4.88 -15.54
N LEU A 82 -7.97 5.17 -14.51
CA LEU A 82 -7.07 4.20 -13.91
C LEU A 82 -7.78 3.35 -12.86
N GLU A 83 -7.39 2.08 -12.76
CA GLU A 83 -7.94 1.18 -11.74
C GLU A 83 -7.47 1.55 -10.34
N VAL A 84 -8.42 1.50 -9.40
CA VAL A 84 -8.17 1.54 -7.96
C VAL A 84 -8.27 0.12 -7.45
N ARG A 85 -7.19 -0.40 -6.87
CA ARG A 85 -7.09 -1.80 -6.41
C ARG A 85 -6.96 -1.86 -4.89
N ALA A 86 -7.51 -2.89 -4.27
CA ALA A 86 -7.33 -3.19 -2.85
C ALA A 86 -6.55 -4.50 -2.69
N GLY A 87 -5.63 -4.56 -1.72
CA GLY A 87 -4.80 -5.74 -1.49
C GLY A 87 -4.14 -5.75 -0.11
N VAL A 88 -3.33 -6.78 0.16
CA VAL A 88 -2.55 -6.90 1.40
C VAL A 88 -1.06 -6.95 1.09
N GLY A 89 -0.30 -6.09 1.75
CA GLY A 89 1.16 -6.02 1.61
C GLY A 89 1.87 -6.21 2.94
N ARG A 90 3.19 -5.94 2.96
CA ARG A 90 4.04 -6.08 4.14
C ARG A 90 3.55 -5.30 5.37
N PHE A 91 2.93 -4.14 5.14
CA PHE A 91 2.44 -3.24 6.20
C PHE A 91 0.95 -3.38 6.48
N GLY A 92 0.32 -4.44 5.96
CA GLY A 92 -1.11 -4.68 6.08
C GLY A 92 -1.92 -4.31 4.83
N PRO A 93 -3.25 -4.22 4.96
CA PRO A 93 -4.14 -3.93 3.85
C PRO A 93 -3.99 -2.51 3.30
N PHE A 94 -4.16 -2.35 1.99
CA PHE A 94 -3.97 -1.07 1.29
C PHE A 94 -4.92 -0.88 0.12
N VAL A 95 -5.07 0.38 -0.30
CA VAL A 95 -5.50 0.80 -1.64
C VAL A 95 -4.26 1.17 -2.47
N LEU A 96 -4.23 0.72 -3.72
CA LEU A 96 -3.23 1.01 -4.73
C LEU A 96 -3.87 1.79 -5.86
N TYR A 97 -3.27 2.93 -6.20
CA TYR A 97 -3.66 3.77 -7.32
C TYR A 97 -2.42 4.43 -7.92
N ASN A 98 -2.23 4.27 -9.23
CA ASN A 98 -1.10 4.86 -9.98
C ASN A 98 0.26 4.71 -9.27
N SER A 99 0.61 3.46 -8.90
CA SER A 99 1.83 3.10 -8.17
C SER A 99 1.97 3.68 -6.76
N SER A 100 0.94 4.36 -6.24
CA SER A 100 0.88 4.91 -4.89
C SER A 100 0.02 4.03 -4.00
N TYR A 101 0.43 3.90 -2.73
CA TYR A 101 -0.22 3.06 -1.74
C TYR A 101 -0.73 3.89 -0.57
N LYS A 102 -1.90 3.53 -0.04
CA LYS A 102 -2.46 4.06 1.21
C LYS A 102 -2.98 2.90 2.02
N SER A 103 -2.54 2.80 3.27
CA SER A 103 -3.03 1.77 4.18
C SER A 103 -4.51 1.98 4.48
N LEU A 104 -5.24 0.87 4.60
CA LEU A 104 -6.61 0.85 5.11
C LEU A 104 -6.61 1.07 6.63
N SER A 105 -7.66 1.70 7.17
CA SER A 105 -7.86 1.79 8.62
C SER A 105 -8.41 0.47 9.16
N SER A 106 -8.43 0.31 10.49
CA SER A 106 -8.99 -0.87 11.16
C SER A 106 -10.49 -1.07 10.93
N SER A 107 -11.20 -0.01 10.53
CA SER A 107 -12.62 -0.02 10.18
C SER A 107 -12.89 -0.50 8.75
N ASP A 108 -11.87 -0.51 7.89
CA ASP A 108 -11.98 -0.89 6.50
C ASP A 108 -11.64 -2.37 6.34
N ASP A 109 -12.38 -3.09 5.49
CA ASP A 109 -12.08 -4.47 5.12
C ASP A 109 -11.66 -4.55 3.65
N VAL A 110 -10.48 -5.13 3.40
CA VAL A 110 -9.89 -5.27 2.06
C VAL A 110 -10.77 -6.09 1.11
N LEU A 111 -11.51 -7.07 1.62
CA LEU A 111 -12.36 -7.93 0.80
C LEU A 111 -13.65 -7.21 0.36
N THR A 112 -14.09 -6.19 1.09
CA THR A 112 -15.42 -5.58 0.94
C THR A 112 -15.43 -4.07 0.76
N ILE A 113 -14.28 -3.38 0.89
CA ILE A 113 -14.17 -1.93 0.67
C ILE A 113 -14.81 -1.51 -0.65
N GLY A 114 -15.67 -0.49 -0.58
CA GLY A 114 -16.43 0.05 -1.70
C GLY A 114 -15.71 1.16 -2.47
N ALA A 115 -16.26 1.52 -3.63
CA ALA A 115 -15.69 2.52 -4.54
C ALA A 115 -15.56 3.90 -3.89
N GLU A 116 -16.59 4.37 -3.18
CA GLU A 116 -16.60 5.69 -2.51
C GLU A 116 -15.42 5.83 -1.54
N ARG A 117 -15.29 4.86 -0.62
CA ARG A 117 -14.21 4.83 0.37
C ARG A 117 -12.83 4.68 -0.28
N ALA A 118 -12.71 3.88 -1.34
CA ALA A 118 -11.45 3.73 -2.06
C ALA A 118 -11.04 5.03 -2.76
N LEU A 119 -11.98 5.76 -3.36
CA LEU A 119 -11.73 7.06 -4.00
C LEU A 119 -11.36 8.14 -2.98
N GLU A 120 -11.98 8.13 -1.80
CA GLU A 120 -11.59 9.01 -0.70
C GLU A 120 -10.11 8.80 -0.30
N LEU A 121 -9.69 7.54 -0.16
CA LEU A 121 -8.29 7.21 0.14
C LEU A 121 -7.34 7.64 -0.98
N VAL A 122 -7.77 7.56 -2.24
CA VAL A 122 -7.00 8.07 -3.40
C VAL A 122 -6.86 9.58 -3.34
N ALA A 123 -7.93 10.33 -3.04
CA ALA A 123 -7.86 11.78 -2.86
C ALA A 123 -6.85 12.16 -1.77
N GLN A 124 -6.87 11.45 -0.63
CA GLN A 124 -5.89 11.65 0.45
C GLN A 124 -4.45 11.32 0.03
N MET A 125 -4.23 10.34 -0.86
CA MET A 125 -2.90 10.06 -1.41
C MET A 125 -2.41 11.25 -2.23
N GLN A 126 -3.29 11.84 -3.04
CA GLN A 126 -2.98 12.97 -3.90
C GLN A 126 -2.74 14.23 -3.06
N GLU A 127 -3.53 14.50 -2.05
CA GLU A 127 -3.31 15.61 -1.10
C GLU A 127 -1.98 15.48 -0.35
N GLY A 128 -1.65 14.26 0.13
CA GLY A 128 -0.39 13.99 0.83
C GLY A 128 0.85 13.92 -0.08
N GLY A 129 0.67 13.58 -1.36
CA GLY A 129 1.71 13.58 -2.39
C GLY A 129 1.89 14.93 -3.09
N SER A 130 0.88 15.80 -3.03
CA SER A 130 0.77 17.06 -3.77
C SER A 130 0.76 18.29 -2.87
N ARG A 131 1.59 18.34 -1.81
CA ARG A 131 2.21 19.63 -1.49
C ARG A 131 3.30 19.90 -2.52
N SER A 132 2.87 20.24 -3.75
CA SER A 132 3.73 20.95 -4.69
C SER A 132 4.28 22.15 -3.94
N ALA A 133 5.60 22.30 -3.90
CA ALA A 133 6.19 23.38 -3.13
C ALA A 133 5.62 24.71 -3.63
N SER A 134 4.94 25.44 -2.76
CA SER A 134 4.35 26.73 -3.08
C SER A 134 5.36 27.83 -2.75
N GLU A 135 5.51 28.81 -3.62
CA GLU A 135 6.31 29.99 -3.31
C GLU A 135 5.62 30.78 -2.19
N ILE A 136 6.31 30.98 -1.07
CA ILE A 136 5.80 31.72 0.09
C ILE A 136 6.50 33.07 0.31
N ALA A 137 7.68 33.29 -0.30
CA ALA A 137 8.32 34.59 -0.33
C ALA A 137 9.28 34.72 -1.53
N TYR A 138 9.44 35.95 -2.02
CA TYR A 138 10.45 36.32 -2.99
C TYR A 138 11.57 37.11 -2.30
N LEU A 139 12.83 36.67 -2.45
CA LEU A 139 13.99 37.30 -1.78
C LEU A 139 14.79 38.22 -2.70
N GLY A 140 14.40 38.34 -3.97
CA GLY A 140 15.11 39.13 -4.97
C GLY A 140 15.77 38.28 -6.06
N ASP A 141 16.53 38.96 -6.92
CA ASP A 141 17.34 38.34 -7.97
C ASP A 141 18.80 38.24 -7.53
N TYR A 142 19.40 37.07 -7.72
CA TYR A 142 20.83 36.84 -7.52
C TYR A 142 21.40 36.19 -8.79
N GLU A 143 22.46 36.78 -9.34
CA GLU A 143 23.08 36.38 -10.61
C GLU A 143 22.06 36.24 -11.76
N GLY A 144 21.10 37.17 -11.82
CA GLY A 144 20.07 37.19 -12.87
C GLY A 144 18.97 36.14 -12.74
N SER A 145 18.86 35.48 -11.57
CA SER A 145 17.78 34.52 -11.30
C SER A 145 17.12 34.71 -9.95
N LYS A 146 15.81 34.44 -9.92
CA LYS A 146 14.97 34.60 -8.74
C LYS A 146 15.41 33.67 -7.61
N VAL A 147 15.60 34.26 -6.43
CA VAL A 147 15.73 33.55 -5.15
C VAL A 147 14.39 33.58 -4.44
N ARG A 148 13.87 32.40 -4.07
CA ARG A 148 12.52 32.24 -3.55
C ARG A 148 12.49 31.34 -2.34
N VAL A 149 11.60 31.62 -1.39
CA VAL A 149 11.26 30.69 -0.32
C VAL A 149 10.08 29.86 -0.77
N MET A 150 10.23 28.54 -0.66
CA MET A 150 9.24 27.55 -1.05
C MET A 150 8.78 26.80 0.20
N ASP A 151 7.47 26.62 0.39
CA ASP A 151 6.93 25.71 1.41
C ASP A 151 6.74 24.32 0.82
N GLY A 152 7.64 23.40 1.16
CA GLY A 152 7.63 22.03 0.66
C GLY A 152 7.19 21.01 1.70
N ARG A 153 7.07 19.75 1.26
CA ARG A 153 6.70 18.61 2.11
C ARG A 153 7.50 18.50 3.43
N PHE A 154 8.77 18.89 3.42
CA PHE A 154 9.69 18.75 4.56
C PHE A 154 9.92 20.07 5.33
N GLY A 155 9.11 21.10 5.05
CA GLY A 155 9.26 22.45 5.59
C GLY A 155 9.80 23.44 4.56
N PRO A 156 9.92 24.72 4.96
CA PRO A 156 10.33 25.79 4.07
C PRO A 156 11.80 25.65 3.65
N TYR A 157 12.10 26.05 2.42
CA TYR A 157 13.45 26.03 1.86
C TYR A 157 13.64 27.16 0.85
N ILE A 158 14.88 27.62 0.69
CA ILE A 158 15.26 28.58 -0.36
C ILE A 158 15.55 27.82 -1.65
N LYS A 159 15.01 28.30 -2.76
CA LYS A 159 15.26 27.81 -4.12
C LYS A 159 15.93 28.90 -4.96
N TRP A 160 17.04 28.54 -5.58
CA TRP A 160 17.74 29.35 -6.59
C TRP A 160 18.30 28.39 -7.67
N HIS A 161 17.85 28.55 -8.92
CA HIS A 161 18.08 27.56 -9.99
C HIS A 161 17.71 26.12 -9.57
N LYS A 162 18.71 25.22 -9.55
CA LYS A 162 18.62 23.81 -9.14
C LYS A 162 19.02 23.61 -7.67
N VAL A 163 19.47 24.66 -6.99
CA VAL A 163 19.88 24.62 -5.58
C VAL A 163 18.66 24.77 -4.70
N ASN A 164 18.55 23.89 -3.70
CA ASN A 164 17.53 23.95 -2.66
C ASN A 164 18.24 23.91 -1.29
N ALA A 165 18.05 24.93 -0.46
CA ALA A 165 18.64 25.04 0.88
C ALA A 165 17.55 25.06 1.95
N LYS A 166 17.56 24.08 2.86
CA LYS A 166 16.55 23.96 3.92
C LYS A 166 16.66 25.14 4.89
N LEU A 167 15.53 25.72 5.28
CA LEU A 167 15.49 26.73 6.34
C LEU A 167 15.41 26.07 7.73
N PRO A 168 16.04 26.66 8.76
CA PRO A 168 15.84 26.24 10.15
C PRO A 168 14.36 26.31 10.55
N GLY A 169 13.92 25.40 11.42
CA GLY A 169 12.52 25.29 11.81
C GLY A 169 11.96 26.53 12.52
N GLU A 170 12.86 27.37 13.03
CA GLU A 170 12.61 28.63 13.76
C GLU A 170 11.90 29.69 12.89
N PHE A 171 12.01 29.58 11.55
CA PHE A 171 11.41 30.52 10.60
C PHE A 171 9.98 30.16 10.17
N LYS A 172 9.37 29.12 10.76
CA LYS A 172 7.98 28.72 10.43
C LYS A 172 6.91 29.68 10.96
N ASP A 173 7.19 30.41 12.04
CA ASP A 173 6.15 31.07 12.85
C ASP A 173 6.21 32.61 12.85
N GLN A 174 6.99 33.22 11.96
CA GLN A 174 7.04 34.68 11.82
C GLN A 174 6.67 35.11 10.39
N PRO A 175 5.38 35.32 10.10
CA PRO A 175 5.02 36.18 8.98
C PRO A 175 5.47 37.60 9.37
N GLY A 176 6.29 38.21 8.52
CA GLY A 176 6.75 39.59 8.72
C GLY A 176 5.59 40.58 8.83
#